data_AF-A0A2V6GXR8-F1
#
_entry.id   AF-A0A2V6GXR8-F1
#
_cell.length_a   1.000
_cell.length_b   1.000
_cell.length_c   1.000
_cell.angle_alpha   90.00
_cell.angle_beta   90.00
_cell.angle_gamma   90.00
#
_symmetry.space_group_name_H-M   'P 1'
#
loop_
_entity.id
_entity.type
_entity.pdbx_description
1 polymer ?
#
loop_
_entity_poly.entity_id
_entity_poly.type
_entity_poly.pdbx_seq_one_letter_code
_entity_poly.pdbx_strand_id
1 'polypeptide(L)' 'TSVANLTRRDAEEFLEIAPRVPVRTKTEIFPLEEANAALEKFRAGELTATAVLVI' A
#
# COMPACT_ATOMS: atom_id res chain seq x y z
N THR A 1 14.93 -8.28 -2.51
CA THR A 1 13.91 -7.49 -1.78
C THR A 1 14.20 -7.63 -0.30
N SER A 2 14.41 -6.52 0.42
CA SER A 2 14.62 -6.58 1.87
C SER A 2 13.29 -6.98 2.51
N VAL A 3 13.28 -8.04 3.32
CA VAL A 3 12.13 -8.39 4.16
C VAL A 3 12.30 -7.60 5.44
N ALA A 4 11.46 -6.58 5.66
CA ALA A 4 11.43 -5.90 6.94
C ALA A 4 10.89 -6.87 8.00
N ASN A 5 11.70 -7.19 9.00
CA ASN A 5 11.30 -8.03 10.13
C ASN A 5 10.59 -7.19 11.19
N LEU A 6 9.42 -6.64 10.84
CA LEU A 6 8.60 -5.84 11.75
C LEU A 6 7.54 -6.71 12.41
N THR A 7 7.32 -6.47 13.69
CA THR A 7 6.29 -7.12 14.50
C THR A 7 4.97 -6.35 14.40
N ARG A 8 3.88 -6.98 14.89
CA ARG A 8 2.58 -6.31 15.05
C ARG A 8 2.68 -5.06 15.93
N ARG A 9 3.48 -5.13 16.99
CA ARG A 9 3.68 -4.02 17.92
C ARG A 9 4.32 -2.82 17.25
N ASP A 10 5.32 -3.05 16.39
CA ASP A 10 5.97 -1.97 15.63
C ASP A 10 4.97 -1.23 14.74
N ALA A 11 4.01 -1.96 14.14
CA ALA A 11 2.96 -1.36 13.33
C ALA A 11 1.97 -0.53 14.17
N GLU A 12 1.58 -1.00 15.35
CA GLU A 12 0.70 -0.27 16.27
C GLU A 12 1.33 1.04 16.73
N GLU A 13 2.59 0.99 17.19
CA GLU A 13 3.36 2.17 17.61
C GLU A 13 3.54 3.17 16.46
N PHE A 14 3.79 2.68 15.24
CA PHE A 14 3.90 3.54 14.06
C PHE A 14 2.56 4.22 13.71
N LEU A 15 1.47 3.46 13.70
CA LEU A 15 0.14 3.97 13.33
C LEU A 15 -0.43 4.95 14.36
N GLU A 16 0.02 4.91 15.63
CA GLU A 16 -0.29 5.93 16.62
C GLU A 16 0.40 7.27 16.29
N ILE A 17 1.62 7.23 15.76
CA ILE A 17 2.44 8.42 15.45
C ILE A 17 2.07 9.00 14.07
N ALA A 18 1.74 8.16 13.09
CA ALA A 18 1.51 8.55 11.69
C ALA A 18 0.50 9.70 11.47
N PRO A 19 -0.56 9.89 12.27
CA PRO A 19 -1.44 11.06 12.14
C PRO A 19 -0.81 12.36 12.65
N ARG A 20 0.14 12.28 13.60
CA ARG A 20 0.79 13.44 14.24
C ARG A 20 1.81 14.09 13.31
N VAL A 21 2.43 13.31 12.43
CA VAL A 21 3.25 13.78 11.32
C VAL A 21 2.53 13.36 10.05
N PRO A 22 1.70 14.22 9.42
CA PRO A 22 0.65 13.77 8.50
C PRO A 22 1.22 13.03 7.30
N VAL A 23 1.28 11.69 7.41
CA VAL A 23 1.74 10.80 6.35
C VAL A 23 0.70 10.82 5.24
N ARG A 24 1.12 11.14 4.02
CA ARG A 24 0.27 11.10 2.83
C ARG A 24 0.71 9.96 1.92
N THR A 25 -0.17 8.98 1.75
CA THR A 25 0.02 7.91 0.77
C THR A 25 -0.39 8.41 -0.61
N LYS A 26 0.33 7.97 -1.65
CA LYS A 26 -0.13 8.07 -3.04
C LYS A 26 -0.68 6.72 -3.42
N THR A 27 -1.93 6.68 -3.82
CA THR A 27 -2.63 5.45 -4.16
C THR A 27 -3.27 5.55 -5.55
N GLU A 28 -3.36 4.42 -6.23
CA GLU A 28 -4.16 4.23 -7.43
C GLU A 28 -5.25 3.21 -7.07
N ILE A 29 -6.52 3.59 -7.21
CA ILE A 29 -7.65 2.78 -6.74
C ILE A 29 -8.14 1.90 -7.90
N PHE A 30 -8.41 0.63 -7.59
CA PHE A 30 -9.00 -0.34 -8.50
C PHE A 30 -10.20 -0.99 -7.83
N PRO A 31 -11.34 -1.17 -8.53
CA PRO A 31 -12.39 -2.07 -8.08
C PRO A 31 -11.83 -3.48 -7.85
N LEU A 32 -12.39 -4.22 -6.90
CA LEU A 32 -11.96 -5.60 -6.62
C LEU A 32 -12.09 -6.50 -7.85
N GLU A 33 -13.08 -6.27 -8.70
CA GLU A 33 -13.30 -6.99 -9.97
C GLU A 33 -12.13 -6.80 -10.94
N GLU A 34 -11.40 -5.68 -10.82
CA GLU A 34 -10.24 -5.34 -11.65
C GLU A 34 -8.89 -5.73 -11.01
N ALA A 35 -8.89 -6.53 -9.94
CA ALA A 35 -7.67 -6.92 -9.24
C ALA A 35 -6.57 -7.48 -10.15
N ASN A 36 -6.95 -8.25 -11.18
CA ASN A 36 -6.00 -8.77 -12.16
C ASN A 36 -5.34 -7.66 -12.99
N ALA A 37 -6.08 -6.63 -13.38
CA ALA A 37 -5.52 -5.48 -14.10
C ALA A 37 -4.53 -4.71 -13.22
N ALA A 38 -4.83 -4.53 -11.94
CA ALA A 38 -3.91 -3.91 -10.98
C ALA A 38 -2.60 -4.72 -10.82
N LEU A 39 -2.70 -6.06 -10.77
CA LEU A 39 -1.54 -6.95 -10.69
C LEU A 39 -0.68 -6.92 -11.95
N GLU A 40 -1.29 -6.88 -13.14
CA GLU A 40 -0.54 -6.81 -14.40
C GLU A 40 0.22 -5.47 -14.50
N LYS A 41 -0.40 -4.34 -14.15
CA LYS A 41 0.30 -3.04 -14.05
C LYS A 41 1.45 -3.07 -13.05
N PHE A 42 1.27 -3.72 -11.89
CA PHE A 42 2.31 -3.87 -10.88
C PHE A 42 3.51 -4.68 -11.42
N ARG A 43 3.25 -5.79 -12.10
CA ARG A 43 4.29 -6.65 -12.72
C ARG A 43 5.02 -5.96 -13.86
N ALA A 44 4.30 -5.18 -14.66
CA ALA A 44 4.86 -4.38 -15.74
C ALA A 44 5.67 -3.17 -15.25
N GLY A 45 5.61 -2.84 -13.96
CA GLY A 45 6.28 -1.66 -13.39
C GLY A 45 5.61 -0.34 -13.78
N GLU A 46 4.34 -0.36 -14.15
CA GLU A 46 3.58 0.79 -14.66
C GLU A 46 2.94 1.62 -13.54
N LEU A 47 2.94 1.12 -12.30
CA LEU A 47 2.38 1.84 -11.17
C LEU A 47 3.33 2.92 -10.65
N THR A 48 2.85 4.16 -10.62
CA THR A 48 3.56 5.31 -10.01
C THR A 48 3.23 5.50 -8.52
N ALA A 49 2.32 4.67 -8.00
CA ALA A 49 1.73 4.74 -6.67
C ALA A 49 1.39 3.33 -6.16
N THR A 50 0.90 3.20 -4.93
CA THR A 50 0.43 1.91 -4.40
C THR A 50 -0.97 1.60 -4.92
N ALA A 51 -1.14 0.45 -5.58
CA ALA A 51 -2.47 -0.04 -5.97
C ALA A 51 -3.28 -0.43 -4.72
N VAL A 52 -4.53 0.03 -4.64
CA VAL A 52 -5.47 -0.28 -3.56
C VAL A 52 -6.76 -0.84 -4.14
N LEU A 53 -7.16 -2.03 -3.70
CA LEU A 53 -8.44 -2.64 -4.07
C LEU A 53 -9.56 -2.12 -3.17
N VAL A 54 -10.69 -1.77 -3.77
CA VAL A 54 -11.91 -1.35 -3.07
C VAL A 54 -13.09 -2.26 -3.42
N ILE A 55 -14.00 -2.42 -2.47
CA ILE A 55 -15.25 -3.20 -2.56
C ILE A 55 -16.44 -2.26 -2.71
#